data_AF-A0A9Q1EJU2-F1
#
_entry.id   AF-A0A9Q1EJU2-F1
#
_cell.length_a   1.000
_cell.length_b   1.000
_cell.length_c   1.000
_cell.angle_alpha   90.00
_cell.angle_beta   90.00
_cell.angle_gamma   90.00
#
_symmetry.space_group_name_H-M   'P 1'
#
loop_
_entity.id
_entity.type
_entity.pdbx_description
1 polymer ?
#
loop_
_entity_poly.entity_id
_entity_poly.type
_entity_poly.pdbx_seq_one_letter_code
_entity_poly.pdbx_strand_id
1 'polypeptide(L)'
;MKYDHSKNIEEHPDPIKAEVKGTLPAWLQGTLLRNGPGMFSVGDTTYKHWFDGMALMHSFTIKNGDVIYRSRYLRGDTYKSNTEAKRIVVSEMGTMAYPDSSTSIITKVITFLSHTVPDFTDNCGNNIIRYGKDYYATSETNYIRKIDPDTLETLDKVDYQKYLTVNLVTSHPHYDKEGNTYNMGTRIAEKGKTKYTLFKVPSAAEGSSDETPALKNLEVLCTIPCRSLLTPSYYHSFGMTENYFIFIEQPLKLDVLKMATAYMRGVNWASCMKFQPEENTLIHLIDRKTGKQVETKFFTDTMVVYHHVNAFEEDGHVVFDVIAYNDNSLYDMFYLSKLKEDSEENRKAYSRPKCKRFVLPVQTHKEAPIGEDLVKLTFTTARAVKEKEGKIFCQPEVLFEGVVLAPVISADSQKSNFLLVLDARSFKEIARACVDTDLHVDMHGHFIPQYN
;
A
#
# COMPACT_ATOMS: atom_id res chain seq x y z
N MET A 1 -0.44 26.74 14.82
CA MET A 1 -0.97 25.65 15.66
C MET A 1 -0.40 24.34 15.09
N LYS A 2 -0.03 23.34 15.88
CA LYS A 2 0.49 22.07 15.34
C LYS A 2 -0.70 21.24 14.82
N TYR A 3 -0.53 20.57 13.69
CA TYR A 3 -1.56 19.70 13.11
C TYR A 3 -1.90 18.53 14.05
N ASP A 4 -3.18 18.28 14.32
CA ASP A 4 -3.64 17.19 15.18
C ASP A 4 -4.03 15.96 14.35
N HIS A 5 -3.12 14.99 14.30
CA HIS A 5 -3.30 13.71 13.59
C HIS A 5 -4.37 12.79 14.21
N SER A 6 -4.97 13.15 15.34
CA SER A 6 -6.01 12.37 16.02
C SER A 6 -7.41 12.98 15.94
N LYS A 7 -7.57 14.07 15.18
CA LYS A 7 -8.85 14.76 15.05
C LYS A 7 -9.76 14.02 14.06
N ASN A 8 -11.02 13.78 14.44
CA ASN A 8 -12.05 13.31 13.51
C ASN A 8 -12.42 14.41 12.52
N ILE A 9 -12.65 14.04 11.27
CA ILE A 9 -12.92 14.97 10.19
C ILE A 9 -14.40 14.91 9.80
N GLU A 10 -14.98 16.06 9.52
CA GLU A 10 -16.33 16.12 8.97
C GLU A 10 -16.30 15.74 7.48
N GLU A 11 -17.19 14.85 7.06
CA GLU A 11 -17.34 14.51 5.65
C GLU A 11 -18.21 15.55 4.93
N HIS A 12 -17.92 15.82 3.66
CA HIS A 12 -18.67 16.73 2.80
C HIS A 12 -19.19 15.97 1.57
N PRO A 13 -20.30 15.22 1.68
CA PRO A 13 -20.85 14.44 0.58
C PRO A 13 -21.42 15.33 -0.53
N ASP A 14 -21.86 16.53 -0.17
CA ASP A 14 -22.31 17.55 -1.11
C ASP A 14 -21.11 18.29 -1.74
N PRO A 15 -21.18 18.66 -3.03
CA PRO A 15 -20.09 19.33 -3.71
C PRO A 15 -19.73 20.68 -3.11
N ILE A 16 -18.46 20.88 -2.79
CA ILE A 16 -17.88 22.18 -2.44
C ILE A 16 -17.14 22.71 -3.66
N LYS A 17 -17.52 23.88 -4.17
CA LYS A 17 -16.75 24.54 -5.23
C LYS A 17 -15.48 25.14 -4.62
N ALA A 18 -14.32 24.74 -5.13
CA ALA A 18 -13.05 25.30 -4.71
C ALA A 18 -12.78 26.65 -5.39
N GLU A 19 -12.14 27.57 -4.67
CA GLU A 19 -11.63 28.82 -5.23
C GLU A 19 -10.30 28.54 -5.94
N VAL A 20 -10.29 28.63 -7.28
CA VAL A 20 -9.08 28.41 -8.08
C VAL A 20 -8.29 29.71 -8.22
N LYS A 21 -7.00 29.66 -7.83
CA LYS A 21 -6.02 30.74 -8.02
C LYS A 21 -4.95 30.26 -9.02
N GLY A 22 -4.62 31.10 -10.00
CA GLY A 22 -3.78 30.71 -11.14
C GLY A 22 -4.62 30.22 -12.32
N THR A 23 -4.02 29.42 -13.21
CA THR A 23 -4.71 28.92 -14.41
C THR A 23 -4.45 27.43 -14.59
N LEU A 24 -5.47 26.61 -14.37
CA LEU A 24 -5.37 25.18 -14.59
C LEU A 24 -5.20 24.88 -16.10
N PRO A 25 -4.29 23.97 -16.49
CA PRO A 25 -4.13 23.61 -17.89
C PRO A 25 -5.42 23.04 -18.48
N ALA A 26 -5.80 23.47 -19.68
CA ALA A 26 -7.07 23.05 -20.31
C ALA A 26 -7.16 21.53 -20.55
N TRP A 27 -6.03 20.84 -20.70
CA TRP A 27 -5.98 19.38 -20.85
C TRP A 27 -6.21 18.61 -19.55
N LEU A 28 -6.14 19.27 -18.39
CA LEU A 28 -6.34 18.63 -17.09
C LEU A 28 -7.85 18.54 -16.80
N GLN A 29 -8.47 17.45 -17.25
CA GLN A 29 -9.88 17.13 -17.05
C GLN A 29 -10.01 15.75 -16.41
N GLY A 30 -10.80 15.64 -15.35
CA GLY A 30 -10.97 14.37 -14.65
C GLY A 30 -11.14 14.50 -13.14
N THR A 31 -11.05 13.39 -12.43
CA THR A 31 -11.25 13.34 -10.97
C THR A 31 -10.02 12.75 -10.28
N LEU A 32 -9.40 13.51 -9.38
CA LEU A 32 -8.41 13.00 -8.44
C LEU A 32 -9.14 12.41 -7.24
N LEU A 33 -9.02 11.10 -7.04
CA LEU A 33 -9.47 10.40 -5.85
C LEU A 33 -8.31 10.24 -4.87
N ARG A 34 -8.54 10.47 -3.58
CA ARG A 34 -7.58 10.17 -2.50
C ARG A 34 -8.27 9.47 -1.34
N ASN A 35 -7.52 8.69 -0.59
CA ASN A 35 -8.02 7.90 0.52
C ASN A 35 -7.01 7.87 1.67
N GLY A 36 -7.52 7.83 2.89
CA GLY A 36 -6.72 7.85 4.10
C GLY A 36 -7.59 7.79 5.36
N PRO A 37 -6.97 7.78 6.55
CA PRO A 37 -7.70 7.75 7.82
C PRO A 37 -8.29 9.13 8.13
N GLY A 38 -9.59 9.18 8.47
CA GLY A 38 -10.29 10.42 8.82
C GLY A 38 -11.03 10.42 10.16
N MET A 39 -11.28 9.25 10.77
CA MET A 39 -11.91 9.14 12.09
C MET A 39 -11.04 8.30 13.04
N PHE A 40 -10.56 8.92 14.10
CA PHE A 40 -9.64 8.34 15.09
C PHE A 40 -10.31 8.01 16.43
N SER A 41 -11.53 8.48 16.67
CA SER A 41 -12.33 8.11 17.84
C SER A 41 -13.78 7.80 17.49
N VAL A 42 -14.36 6.83 18.20
CA VAL A 42 -15.77 6.44 18.10
C VAL A 42 -16.33 6.33 19.52
N GLY A 43 -17.29 7.19 19.85
CA GLY A 43 -17.72 7.40 21.24
C GLY A 43 -16.52 7.73 22.14
N ASP A 44 -16.38 6.99 23.24
CA ASP A 44 -15.29 7.18 24.21
C ASP A 44 -14.03 6.36 23.90
N THR A 45 -14.03 5.61 22.79
CA THR A 45 -12.88 4.78 22.37
C THR A 45 -12.08 5.47 21.28
N THR A 46 -10.75 5.30 21.31
CA THR A 46 -9.82 5.95 20.37
C THR A 46 -8.87 4.90 19.78
N TYR A 47 -8.59 5.02 18.49
CA TYR A 47 -7.57 4.25 17.81
C TYR A 47 -6.17 4.62 18.33
N LYS A 48 -5.24 3.67 18.31
CA LYS A 48 -3.86 3.87 18.81
C LYS A 48 -2.90 4.27 17.70
N HIS A 49 -3.17 3.83 16.48
CA HIS A 49 -2.28 4.00 15.34
C HIS A 49 -2.94 4.82 14.24
N TRP A 50 -2.17 5.65 13.52
CA TRP A 50 -2.69 6.50 12.47
C TRP A 50 -3.36 5.71 11.33
N PHE A 51 -2.77 4.58 10.93
CA PHE A 51 -3.37 3.69 9.92
C PHE A 51 -4.69 3.02 10.34
N ASP A 52 -5.05 3.04 11.63
CA ASP A 52 -6.29 2.39 12.09
C ASP A 52 -7.53 3.28 11.92
N GLY A 53 -7.35 4.58 11.66
CA GLY A 53 -8.47 5.50 11.51
C GLY A 53 -9.42 5.06 10.38
N MET A 54 -10.72 5.27 10.57
CA MET A 54 -11.69 4.84 9.55
C MET A 54 -11.51 5.65 8.27
N ALA A 55 -11.57 4.94 7.13
CA ALA A 55 -11.28 5.47 5.82
C ALA A 55 -12.21 6.63 5.41
N LEU A 56 -11.60 7.74 5.04
CA LEU A 56 -12.24 8.92 4.46
C LEU A 56 -11.72 9.10 3.04
N MET A 57 -12.63 9.03 2.08
CA MET A 57 -12.33 9.25 0.67
C MET A 57 -12.54 10.71 0.32
N HIS A 58 -11.69 11.24 -0.55
CA HIS A 58 -11.73 12.60 -1.06
C HIS A 58 -11.76 12.57 -2.59
N SER A 59 -12.49 13.49 -3.22
CA SER A 59 -12.40 13.73 -4.65
C SER A 59 -12.18 15.20 -4.98
N PHE A 60 -11.38 15.46 -6.00
CA PHE A 60 -11.24 16.75 -6.65
C PHE A 60 -11.54 16.57 -8.14
N THR A 61 -12.75 16.92 -8.56
CA THR A 61 -13.17 16.87 -9.96
C THR A 61 -12.81 18.19 -10.64
N ILE A 62 -11.96 18.11 -11.66
CA ILE A 62 -11.47 19.23 -12.45
C ILE A 62 -12.20 19.22 -13.78
N LYS A 63 -12.95 20.30 -14.05
CA LYS A 63 -13.68 20.46 -15.31
C LYS A 63 -13.66 21.90 -15.78
N ASN A 64 -13.17 22.14 -16.99
CA ASN A 64 -13.14 23.46 -17.64
C ASN A 64 -12.53 24.58 -16.75
N GLY A 65 -11.50 24.25 -15.97
CA GLY A 65 -10.83 25.18 -15.06
C GLY A 65 -11.52 25.38 -13.70
N ASP A 66 -12.70 24.80 -13.48
CA ASP A 66 -13.33 24.70 -12.16
C ASP A 66 -12.88 23.42 -11.43
N VAL A 67 -12.87 23.47 -10.10
CA VAL A 67 -12.60 22.32 -9.22
C VAL A 67 -13.72 22.14 -8.21
N ILE A 68 -14.25 20.93 -8.12
CA ILE A 68 -15.28 20.53 -7.16
C ILE A 68 -14.69 19.50 -6.20
N TYR A 69 -14.81 19.75 -4.91
CA TYR A 69 -14.38 18.86 -3.85
C TYR A 69 -15.56 18.11 -3.22
N ARG A 70 -15.33 16.84 -2.85
CA ARG A 70 -16.21 16.05 -1.95
C ARG A 70 -15.36 15.21 -1.02
N SER A 71 -15.95 14.83 0.12
CA SER A 71 -15.44 13.75 0.94
C SER A 71 -16.56 12.88 1.50
N ARG A 72 -16.28 11.58 1.68
CA ARG A 72 -17.23 10.62 2.22
C ARG A 72 -16.51 9.51 2.98
N TYR A 73 -17.00 9.17 4.16
CA TYR A 73 -16.50 8.00 4.88
C TYR A 73 -16.84 6.72 4.11
N LEU A 74 -15.91 5.77 4.10
CA LEU A 74 -16.16 4.45 3.57
C LEU A 74 -17.12 3.70 4.51
N ARG A 75 -18.39 3.58 4.12
CA ARG A 75 -19.45 2.95 4.91
C ARG A 75 -19.42 1.42 4.79
N GLY A 76 -18.26 0.83 5.09
CA GLY A 76 -18.05 -0.62 5.18
C GLY A 76 -18.70 -1.24 6.42
N ASP A 77 -18.51 -2.55 6.61
CA ASP A 77 -19.06 -3.28 7.75
C ASP A 77 -18.43 -2.77 9.05
N THR A 78 -17.11 -2.56 9.04
CA THR A 78 -16.35 -2.03 10.18
C THR A 78 -16.87 -0.66 10.62
N TYR A 79 -17.08 0.25 9.67
CA TYR A 79 -17.64 1.57 9.94
C TYR A 79 -19.04 1.47 10.57
N LYS A 80 -19.92 0.64 9.99
CA LYS A 80 -21.28 0.44 10.47
C LYS A 80 -21.30 -0.16 11.87
N SER A 81 -20.53 -1.22 12.11
CA SER A 81 -20.44 -1.88 13.42
C SER A 81 -19.91 -0.95 14.51
N ASN A 82 -18.86 -0.18 14.23
CA ASN A 82 -18.32 0.77 15.20
C ASN A 82 -19.31 1.91 15.49
N THR A 83 -19.95 2.45 14.45
CA THR A 83 -20.93 3.54 14.58
C THR A 83 -22.17 3.10 15.36
N GLU A 84 -22.73 1.93 15.04
CA GLU A 84 -23.90 1.37 15.73
C GLU A 84 -23.60 1.08 17.21
N ALA A 85 -22.43 0.50 17.50
CA ALA A 85 -21.98 0.22 18.86
C ALA A 85 -21.54 1.48 19.64
N LYS A 86 -21.36 2.62 18.96
CA LYS A 86 -20.78 3.87 19.51
C LYS A 86 -19.43 3.65 20.20
N ARG A 87 -18.65 2.67 19.72
CA ARG A 87 -17.31 2.31 20.20
C ARG A 87 -16.61 1.43 19.15
N ILE A 88 -15.29 1.34 19.22
CA ILE A 88 -14.49 0.44 18.38
C ILE A 88 -14.77 -1.01 18.80
N VAL A 89 -15.38 -1.80 17.89
CA VAL A 89 -15.72 -3.22 18.07
C VAL A 89 -14.98 -4.15 17.10
N VAL A 90 -14.36 -3.60 16.06
CA VAL A 90 -13.52 -4.33 15.10
C VAL A 90 -12.05 -3.99 15.34
N SER A 91 -11.19 -5.02 15.39
CA SER A 91 -9.75 -4.85 15.56
C SER A 91 -9.09 -4.38 14.25
N GLU A 92 -8.28 -3.35 14.37
CA GLU A 92 -7.41 -2.81 13.32
C GLU A 92 -5.94 -3.19 13.55
N MET A 93 -5.03 -2.74 12.70
CA MET A 93 -3.61 -3.14 12.73
C MET A 93 -2.95 -2.86 14.09
N GLY A 94 -3.06 -1.62 14.58
CA GLY A 94 -2.50 -1.17 15.85
C GLY A 94 -3.46 -1.20 17.04
N THR A 95 -4.76 -1.41 16.80
CA THR A 95 -5.81 -1.28 17.82
C THR A 95 -6.63 -2.55 17.89
N MET A 96 -6.47 -3.28 18.99
CA MET A 96 -7.35 -4.42 19.29
C MET A 96 -8.67 -3.92 19.86
N ALA A 97 -9.77 -4.31 19.25
CA ALA A 97 -11.08 -4.22 19.86
C ALA A 97 -11.26 -5.40 20.81
N TYR A 98 -11.80 -5.14 22.00
CA TYR A 98 -12.28 -6.21 22.86
C TYR A 98 -13.72 -6.53 22.45
N PRO A 99 -14.01 -7.80 22.07
CA PRO A 99 -15.38 -8.23 21.88
C PRO A 99 -16.18 -7.89 23.12
N ASP A 100 -17.46 -7.53 22.94
CA ASP A 100 -18.36 -7.31 24.07
C ASP A 100 -18.29 -8.50 25.03
N SER A 101 -18.32 -8.24 26.34
CA SER A 101 -18.20 -9.28 27.38
C SER A 101 -19.31 -10.34 27.29
N SER A 102 -20.35 -10.08 26.50
CA SER A 102 -21.46 -10.96 26.15
C SER A 102 -21.18 -11.93 25.00
N THR A 103 -20.04 -11.82 24.30
CA THR A 103 -19.66 -12.80 23.26
C THR A 103 -19.27 -14.12 23.92
N SER A 104 -20.12 -15.14 23.72
CA SER A 104 -19.95 -16.48 24.27
C SER A 104 -18.56 -17.04 23.99
N ILE A 105 -17.96 -17.68 25.00
CA ILE A 105 -16.69 -18.45 24.87
C ILE A 105 -16.77 -19.43 23.70
N ILE A 106 -17.97 -19.96 23.41
CA ILE A 106 -18.24 -20.89 22.31
C ILE A 106 -17.99 -20.23 20.94
N THR A 107 -18.37 -18.97 20.75
CA THR A 107 -18.10 -18.24 19.49
C THR A 107 -16.59 -18.05 19.30
N LYS A 108 -15.85 -17.72 20.37
CA LYS A 108 -14.38 -17.58 20.32
C LYS A 108 -13.69 -18.90 19.97
N VAL A 109 -14.19 -20.01 20.50
CA VAL A 109 -13.68 -21.37 20.20
C VAL A 109 -14.04 -21.82 18.79
N ILE A 110 -15.26 -21.56 18.31
CA ILE A 110 -15.68 -21.91 16.94
C ILE A 110 -14.86 -21.13 15.93
N THR A 111 -14.68 -19.81 16.10
CA THR A 111 -13.82 -19.00 15.21
C THR A 111 -12.37 -19.49 15.20
N PHE A 112 -11.84 -19.91 16.36
CA PHE A 112 -10.50 -20.50 16.47
C PHE A 112 -10.39 -21.87 15.78
N LEU A 113 -11.43 -22.70 15.84
CA LEU A 113 -11.45 -24.03 15.24
C LEU A 113 -11.77 -23.99 13.73
N SER A 114 -12.49 -22.98 13.25
CA SER A 114 -12.96 -22.90 11.87
C SER A 114 -12.00 -22.17 10.92
N HIS A 115 -11.12 -21.29 11.42
CA HIS A 115 -10.20 -20.54 10.57
C HIS A 115 -8.78 -20.45 11.16
N THR A 116 -7.77 -20.83 10.36
CA THR A 116 -6.34 -20.63 10.69
C THR A 116 -5.95 -19.15 10.73
N VAL A 117 -6.70 -18.30 10.03
CA VAL A 117 -6.52 -16.85 9.97
C VAL A 117 -7.85 -16.18 10.33
N PRO A 118 -7.86 -15.23 11.27
CA PRO A 118 -9.06 -14.51 11.69
C PRO A 118 -9.70 -13.69 10.57
N ASP A 119 -10.99 -13.39 10.71
CA ASP A 119 -11.70 -12.50 9.78
C ASP A 119 -11.15 -11.07 9.93
N PHE A 120 -10.74 -10.48 8.81
CA PHE A 120 -10.06 -9.19 8.80
C PHE A 120 -11.03 -8.01 8.67
N THR A 121 -10.56 -6.83 9.07
CA THR A 121 -11.25 -5.57 8.83
C THR A 121 -11.46 -5.32 7.32
N ASP A 122 -12.54 -4.63 7.02
CA ASP A 122 -12.81 -4.05 5.70
C ASP A 122 -12.68 -2.51 5.72
N ASN A 123 -12.00 -1.96 6.73
CA ASN A 123 -11.53 -0.58 6.75
C ASN A 123 -10.45 -0.37 5.66
N CYS A 124 -10.91 -0.08 4.44
CA CYS A 124 -10.07 0.00 3.27
C CYS A 124 -9.46 1.41 3.10
N GLY A 125 -8.65 1.85 4.06
CA GLY A 125 -8.15 3.23 4.14
C GLY A 125 -6.89 3.54 3.34
N ASN A 126 -6.20 2.55 2.76
CA ASN A 126 -4.86 2.76 2.17
C ASN A 126 -4.93 3.46 0.82
N ASN A 127 -5.65 2.88 -0.14
CA ASN A 127 -5.60 3.32 -1.53
C ASN A 127 -6.95 3.14 -2.23
N ILE A 128 -7.06 3.70 -3.44
CA ILE A 128 -8.12 3.42 -4.40
C ILE A 128 -7.49 2.79 -5.63
N ILE A 129 -7.96 1.61 -6.00
CA ILE A 129 -7.43 0.79 -7.10
C ILE A 129 -8.51 0.51 -8.14
N ARG A 130 -8.08 0.11 -9.34
CA ARG A 130 -8.97 -0.21 -10.46
C ARG A 130 -8.86 -1.68 -10.83
N TYR A 131 -10.00 -2.32 -11.04
CA TYR A 131 -10.09 -3.64 -11.69
C TYR A 131 -11.17 -3.59 -12.77
N GLY A 132 -10.77 -3.79 -14.03
CA GLY A 132 -11.66 -3.61 -15.17
C GLY A 132 -12.17 -2.16 -15.27
N LYS A 133 -13.50 -1.97 -15.19
CA LYS A 133 -14.14 -0.65 -15.19
C LYS A 133 -14.43 -0.09 -13.79
N ASP A 134 -14.30 -0.92 -12.76
CA ASP A 134 -14.71 -0.60 -11.40
C ASP A 134 -13.53 -0.08 -10.55
N TYR A 135 -13.86 0.80 -9.61
CA TYR A 135 -12.94 1.36 -8.62
C TYR A 135 -13.23 0.79 -7.23
N TYR A 136 -12.17 0.53 -6.48
CA TYR A 136 -12.24 -0.09 -5.17
C TYR A 136 -11.36 0.65 -4.17
N ALA A 137 -11.90 0.96 -3.00
CA ALA A 137 -11.09 1.26 -1.83
C ALA A 137 -10.45 -0.04 -1.33
N THR A 138 -9.16 0.00 -0.98
CA THR A 138 -8.40 -1.17 -0.51
C THR A 138 -7.54 -0.85 0.71
N SER A 139 -7.32 -1.84 1.57
CA SER A 139 -6.17 -1.91 2.49
C SER A 139 -5.29 -3.10 2.09
N GLU A 140 -4.76 -3.86 3.05
CA GLU A 140 -3.91 -5.04 2.81
C GLU A 140 -4.54 -6.37 3.22
N THR A 141 -5.85 -6.38 3.46
CA THR A 141 -6.63 -7.57 3.83
C THR A 141 -7.19 -8.26 2.58
N ASN A 142 -7.97 -9.34 2.77
CA ASN A 142 -8.70 -9.99 1.68
C ASN A 142 -9.96 -9.21 1.23
N TYR A 143 -10.34 -8.13 1.92
CA TYR A 143 -11.52 -7.35 1.57
C TYR A 143 -11.17 -6.05 0.85
N ILE A 144 -11.94 -5.77 -0.20
CA ILE A 144 -11.98 -4.46 -0.87
C ILE A 144 -13.43 -4.00 -0.97
N ARG A 145 -13.62 -2.69 -1.09
CA ARG A 145 -14.95 -2.08 -1.20
C ARG A 145 -15.08 -1.39 -2.53
N LYS A 146 -16.05 -1.81 -3.36
CA LYS A 146 -16.39 -1.09 -4.59
C LYS A 146 -16.89 0.30 -4.21
N ILE A 147 -16.51 1.31 -4.97
CA ILE A 147 -16.94 2.69 -4.77
C ILE A 147 -17.46 3.29 -6.07
N ASP A 148 -18.38 4.25 -5.95
CA ASP A 148 -18.70 5.16 -7.04
C ASP A 148 -17.68 6.31 -7.04
N PRO A 149 -16.88 6.49 -8.12
CA PRO A 149 -15.86 7.53 -8.18
C PRO A 149 -16.42 8.96 -8.28
N ASP A 150 -17.68 9.15 -8.67
CA ASP A 150 -18.30 10.46 -8.82
C ASP A 150 -18.94 10.94 -7.51
N THR A 151 -19.59 10.02 -6.79
CA THR A 151 -20.34 10.32 -5.55
C THR A 151 -19.61 9.90 -4.26
N LEU A 152 -18.54 9.11 -4.39
CA LEU A 152 -17.82 8.44 -3.29
C LEU A 152 -18.69 7.43 -2.51
N GLU A 153 -19.81 6.98 -3.08
CA GLU A 153 -20.67 5.99 -2.43
C GLU A 153 -19.96 4.66 -2.24
N THR A 154 -20.11 4.10 -1.04
CA THR A 154 -19.64 2.75 -0.75
C THR A 154 -20.66 1.74 -1.26
N LEU A 155 -20.20 0.87 -2.16
CA LEU A 155 -20.99 -0.16 -2.80
C LEU A 155 -20.61 -1.53 -2.21
N ASP A 156 -20.44 -2.53 -3.08
CA ASP A 156 -20.27 -3.93 -2.70
C ASP A 156 -18.99 -4.20 -1.88
N LYS A 157 -19.11 -5.12 -0.92
CA LYS A 157 -17.97 -5.81 -0.31
C LYS A 157 -17.50 -6.90 -1.25
N VAL A 158 -16.23 -6.89 -1.59
CA VAL A 158 -15.60 -7.93 -2.39
C VAL A 158 -14.55 -8.63 -1.55
N ASP A 159 -14.60 -9.97 -1.57
CA ASP A 159 -13.66 -10.85 -0.89
C ASP A 159 -12.81 -11.55 -1.93
N TYR A 160 -11.50 -11.31 -1.91
CA TYR A 160 -10.55 -11.97 -2.80
C TYR A 160 -10.63 -13.49 -2.69
N GLN A 161 -10.96 -14.06 -1.52
CA GLN A 161 -11.01 -15.51 -1.31
C GLN A 161 -12.05 -16.24 -2.16
N LYS A 162 -13.05 -15.51 -2.69
CA LYS A 162 -14.02 -16.05 -3.63
C LYS A 162 -13.46 -16.28 -5.04
N TYR A 163 -12.32 -15.66 -5.37
CA TYR A 163 -11.71 -15.67 -6.70
C TYR A 163 -10.29 -16.23 -6.69
N LEU A 164 -9.56 -16.04 -5.59
CA LEU A 164 -8.16 -16.38 -5.44
C LEU A 164 -7.87 -16.84 -4.01
N THR A 165 -7.15 -17.95 -3.85
CA THR A 165 -6.72 -18.41 -2.52
C THR A 165 -5.64 -17.51 -1.95
N VAL A 166 -6.00 -16.40 -1.28
CA VAL A 166 -5.09 -15.46 -0.62
C VAL A 166 -5.71 -14.96 0.68
N ASN A 167 -4.88 -14.60 1.65
CA ASN A 167 -5.31 -14.01 2.93
C ASN A 167 -5.05 -12.50 2.97
N LEU A 168 -3.98 -12.06 2.31
CA LEU A 168 -3.53 -10.67 2.25
C LEU A 168 -3.24 -10.32 0.80
N VAL A 169 -3.54 -9.10 0.38
CA VAL A 169 -3.28 -8.60 -0.98
C VAL A 169 -2.77 -7.16 -0.86
N THR A 170 -1.76 -6.77 -1.64
CA THR A 170 -1.23 -5.41 -1.51
C THR A 170 -2.23 -4.35 -1.98
N SER A 171 -2.12 -3.15 -1.41
CA SER A 171 -2.85 -1.96 -1.87
C SER A 171 -2.16 -1.23 -3.05
N HIS A 172 -1.10 -1.81 -3.62
CA HIS A 172 -0.24 -1.19 -4.64
C HIS A 172 -0.15 -2.03 -5.91
N PRO A 173 -1.26 -2.22 -6.64
CA PRO A 173 -1.22 -2.87 -7.93
C PRO A 173 -0.48 -2.02 -8.97
N HIS A 174 0.03 -2.68 -10.00
CA HIS A 174 0.55 -2.07 -11.21
C HIS A 174 -0.46 -2.17 -12.36
N TYR A 175 -0.35 -1.25 -13.32
CA TYR A 175 -1.21 -1.21 -14.50
C TYR A 175 -0.34 -1.22 -15.77
N ASP A 176 -0.75 -1.97 -16.79
CA ASP A 176 -0.13 -1.88 -18.13
C ASP A 176 -0.89 -0.94 -19.06
N LYS A 177 -0.38 -0.77 -20.29
CA LYS A 177 -0.95 0.15 -21.29
C LYS A 177 -2.30 -0.34 -21.81
N GLU A 178 -2.52 -1.65 -21.76
CA GLU A 178 -3.76 -2.32 -22.15
C GLU A 178 -4.83 -2.22 -21.05
N GLY A 179 -4.49 -1.66 -19.89
CA GLY A 179 -5.38 -1.45 -18.74
C GLY A 179 -5.54 -2.68 -17.86
N ASN A 180 -4.69 -3.69 -18.01
CA ASN A 180 -4.67 -4.85 -17.11
C ASN A 180 -4.08 -4.42 -15.77
N THR A 181 -4.61 -4.98 -14.69
CA THR A 181 -4.11 -4.74 -13.34
C THR A 181 -3.30 -5.95 -12.85
N TYR A 182 -2.12 -5.71 -12.31
CA TYR A 182 -1.25 -6.72 -11.72
C TYR A 182 -1.14 -6.49 -10.22
N ASN A 183 -1.28 -7.53 -9.42
CA ASN A 183 -1.14 -7.40 -7.97
C ASN A 183 -0.58 -8.69 -7.36
N MET A 184 -0.20 -8.63 -6.09
CA MET A 184 0.40 -9.72 -5.36
C MET A 184 -0.33 -9.96 -4.03
N GLY A 185 -0.45 -11.22 -3.66
CA GLY A 185 -1.07 -11.62 -2.38
C GLY A 185 -0.39 -12.81 -1.72
N THR A 186 -0.60 -12.93 -0.43
CA THR A 186 0.00 -13.98 0.42
C THR A 186 -1.04 -15.05 0.73
N ARG A 187 -0.70 -16.31 0.46
CA ARG A 187 -1.44 -17.49 0.90
C ARG A 187 -0.80 -18.01 2.17
N ILE A 188 -1.49 -17.90 3.29
CA ILE A 188 -0.97 -18.25 4.61
C ILE A 188 -1.39 -19.69 4.93
N ALA A 189 -0.40 -20.54 5.22
CA ALA A 189 -0.58 -21.91 5.71
C ALA A 189 -1.52 -22.82 4.88
N GLU A 190 -1.74 -22.52 3.59
CA GLU A 190 -2.55 -23.35 2.69
C GLU A 190 -1.90 -24.73 2.51
N LYS A 191 -2.59 -25.79 2.98
CA LYS A 191 -2.06 -27.17 3.01
C LYS A 191 -0.67 -27.24 3.68
N GLY A 192 -0.47 -26.42 4.71
CA GLY A 192 0.78 -26.34 5.46
C GLY A 192 1.93 -25.68 4.69
N LYS A 193 1.67 -24.90 3.64
CA LYS A 193 2.69 -24.11 2.91
C LYS A 193 2.26 -22.66 2.77
N THR A 194 3.21 -21.75 2.97
CA THR A 194 3.00 -20.32 2.73
C THR A 194 3.61 -19.93 1.39
N LYS A 195 2.85 -19.19 0.57
CA LYS A 195 3.24 -18.80 -0.79
C LYS A 195 2.85 -17.36 -1.08
N TYR A 196 3.62 -16.68 -1.91
CA TYR A 196 3.24 -15.42 -2.53
C TYR A 196 2.70 -15.69 -3.92
N THR A 197 1.67 -14.95 -4.33
CA THR A 197 0.96 -15.16 -5.60
C THR A 197 0.89 -13.87 -6.36
N LEU A 198 1.50 -13.86 -7.54
CA LEU A 198 1.31 -12.79 -8.52
C LEU A 198 0.13 -13.14 -9.41
N PHE A 199 -0.77 -12.19 -9.61
CA PHE A 199 -1.96 -12.36 -10.42
C PHE A 199 -2.22 -11.14 -11.30
N LYS A 200 -2.95 -11.39 -12.37
CA LYS A 200 -3.44 -10.39 -13.33
C LYS A 200 -4.96 -10.36 -13.29
N VAL A 201 -5.52 -9.17 -13.34
CA VAL A 201 -6.93 -8.94 -13.63
C VAL A 201 -6.99 -8.28 -15.01
N PRO A 202 -7.50 -8.98 -16.03
CA PRO A 202 -7.60 -8.43 -17.37
C PRO A 202 -8.40 -7.14 -17.43
N SER A 203 -8.05 -6.26 -18.36
CA SER A 203 -8.83 -5.05 -18.63
C SER A 203 -10.25 -5.41 -19.10
N ALA A 204 -11.20 -4.52 -18.81
CA ALA A 204 -12.53 -4.63 -19.38
C ALA A 204 -12.47 -4.23 -20.87
N ALA A 205 -13.14 -4.98 -21.74
CA ALA A 205 -13.29 -4.57 -23.13
C ALA A 205 -14.01 -3.21 -23.22
N GLU A 206 -13.51 -2.30 -24.06
CA GLU A 206 -14.12 -0.99 -24.25
C GLU A 206 -15.59 -1.14 -24.71
N GLY A 207 -16.49 -0.37 -24.09
CA GLY A 207 -17.92 -0.43 -24.39
C GLY A 207 -18.63 -1.70 -23.89
N SER A 208 -17.96 -2.56 -23.12
CA SER A 208 -18.60 -3.74 -22.53
C SER A 208 -19.68 -3.33 -21.53
N SER A 209 -20.90 -3.79 -21.78
CA SER A 209 -22.02 -3.75 -20.82
C SER A 209 -21.97 -4.93 -19.83
N ASP A 210 -20.89 -5.70 -19.80
CA ASP A 210 -20.73 -6.79 -18.85
C ASP A 210 -20.60 -6.21 -17.44
N GLU A 211 -21.53 -6.56 -16.57
CA GLU A 211 -21.54 -6.23 -15.15
C GLU A 211 -20.83 -7.31 -14.32
N THR A 212 -20.25 -8.32 -14.96
CA THR A 212 -19.47 -9.34 -14.29
C THR A 212 -18.24 -8.71 -13.62
N PRO A 213 -18.01 -8.96 -12.31
CA PRO A 213 -16.80 -8.48 -11.64
C PRO A 213 -15.53 -8.93 -12.36
N ALA A 214 -14.62 -8.00 -12.65
CA ALA A 214 -13.39 -8.27 -13.39
C ALA A 214 -12.53 -9.37 -12.73
N LEU A 215 -12.60 -9.49 -11.40
CA LEU A 215 -11.93 -10.54 -10.64
C LEU A 215 -12.35 -11.97 -11.01
N LYS A 216 -13.50 -12.19 -11.67
CA LYS A 216 -13.86 -13.52 -12.19
C LYS A 216 -12.90 -13.99 -13.30
N ASN A 217 -12.29 -13.05 -14.02
CA ASN A 217 -11.35 -13.32 -15.09
C ASN A 217 -9.89 -13.24 -14.60
N LEU A 218 -9.67 -13.25 -13.27
CA LEU A 218 -8.34 -13.21 -12.69
C LEU A 218 -7.49 -14.42 -13.14
N GLU A 219 -6.25 -14.14 -13.49
CA GLU A 219 -5.25 -15.13 -13.89
C GLU A 219 -4.12 -15.19 -12.87
N VAL A 220 -3.82 -16.37 -12.33
CA VAL A 220 -2.62 -16.57 -11.51
C VAL A 220 -1.41 -16.69 -12.44
N LEU A 221 -0.49 -15.73 -12.35
CA LEU A 221 0.70 -15.68 -13.19
C LEU A 221 1.80 -16.59 -12.66
N CYS A 222 2.06 -16.52 -11.35
CA CYS A 222 3.02 -17.41 -10.70
C CYS A 222 2.78 -17.51 -9.19
N THR A 223 3.42 -18.53 -8.58
CA THR A 223 3.51 -18.64 -7.12
C THR A 223 4.96 -18.77 -6.70
N ILE A 224 5.34 -18.01 -5.68
CA ILE A 224 6.70 -17.98 -5.12
C ILE A 224 6.62 -18.65 -3.75
N PRO A 225 7.38 -19.73 -3.50
CA PRO A 225 7.41 -20.35 -2.17
C PRO A 225 8.06 -19.39 -1.18
N CYS A 226 7.48 -19.26 0.01
CA CYS A 226 8.09 -18.53 1.10
C CYS A 226 9.35 -19.24 1.61
N ARG A 227 10.41 -18.49 1.97
CA ARG A 227 11.60 -19.04 2.63
C ARG A 227 11.30 -19.70 3.98
N SER A 228 10.24 -19.24 4.66
CA SER A 228 9.80 -19.74 5.96
C SER A 228 8.37 -20.26 5.90
N LEU A 229 8.12 -21.37 6.60
CA LEU A 229 6.80 -21.99 6.63
C LEU A 229 5.76 -21.12 7.36
N LEU A 230 6.14 -20.60 8.53
CA LEU A 230 5.24 -19.94 9.49
C LEU A 230 5.58 -18.47 9.73
N THR A 231 6.61 -17.94 9.05
CA THR A 231 7.02 -16.54 9.15
C THR A 231 7.22 -15.90 7.78
N PRO A 232 6.16 -15.74 6.95
CA PRO A 232 6.28 -15.03 5.69
C PRO A 232 6.74 -13.60 5.85
N SER A 233 7.39 -13.09 4.82
CA SER A 233 7.69 -11.67 4.71
C SER A 233 6.39 -10.87 4.58
N TYR A 234 6.30 -9.78 5.33
CA TYR A 234 5.42 -8.67 5.06
C TYR A 234 6.02 -7.84 3.92
N TYR A 235 5.22 -7.52 2.92
CA TYR A 235 5.60 -6.64 1.83
C TYR A 235 4.39 -5.78 1.46
N HIS A 236 4.66 -4.52 1.14
CA HIS A 236 3.62 -3.52 0.89
C HIS A 236 3.45 -3.22 -0.61
N SER A 237 4.50 -3.44 -1.40
CA SER A 237 4.48 -3.24 -2.86
C SER A 237 5.47 -4.19 -3.56
N PHE A 238 5.42 -4.19 -4.89
CA PHE A 238 6.35 -4.91 -5.76
C PHE A 238 6.72 -4.02 -6.96
N GLY A 239 7.79 -4.36 -7.69
CA GLY A 239 8.21 -3.66 -8.90
C GLY A 239 7.75 -4.36 -10.18
N MET A 240 7.57 -3.60 -11.26
CA MET A 240 7.21 -4.13 -12.58
C MET A 240 7.95 -3.34 -13.66
N THR A 241 8.65 -4.05 -14.54
CA THR A 241 9.22 -3.54 -15.80
C THR A 241 8.41 -4.07 -16.98
N GLU A 242 8.83 -3.82 -18.21
CA GLU A 242 8.21 -4.38 -19.41
C GLU A 242 8.19 -5.93 -19.41
N ASN A 243 9.27 -6.57 -18.99
CA ASN A 243 9.43 -8.02 -19.05
C ASN A 243 9.54 -8.70 -17.68
N TYR A 244 9.71 -7.98 -16.57
CA TYR A 244 9.95 -8.57 -15.25
C TYR A 244 9.06 -8.02 -14.13
N PHE A 245 8.73 -8.89 -13.17
CA PHE A 245 8.30 -8.49 -11.83
C PHE A 245 9.47 -8.57 -10.85
N ILE A 246 9.54 -7.63 -9.92
CA ILE A 246 10.51 -7.58 -8.83
C ILE A 246 9.75 -7.75 -7.51
N PHE A 247 10.05 -8.82 -6.77
CA PHE A 247 9.53 -9.04 -5.42
C PHE A 247 10.66 -9.07 -4.40
N ILE A 248 10.59 -8.20 -3.40
CA ILE A 248 11.55 -8.13 -2.30
C ILE A 248 11.00 -8.92 -1.11
N GLU A 249 11.54 -10.12 -0.88
CA GLU A 249 11.27 -10.93 0.32
C GLU A 249 12.18 -10.43 1.46
N GLN A 250 11.68 -9.44 2.18
CA GLN A 250 12.40 -8.72 3.23
C GLN A 250 12.31 -9.39 4.61
N PRO A 251 13.24 -9.08 5.53
CA PRO A 251 13.28 -9.64 6.88
C PRO A 251 12.31 -8.97 7.87
N LEU A 252 11.22 -8.36 7.39
CA LEU A 252 10.06 -8.00 8.20
C LEU A 252 9.04 -9.13 8.09
N LYS A 253 8.91 -9.96 9.12
CA LYS A 253 8.14 -11.21 9.07
C LYS A 253 6.79 -11.10 9.76
N LEU A 254 5.81 -11.88 9.32
CA LEU A 254 4.52 -12.10 9.98
C LEU A 254 4.53 -13.42 10.75
N ASP A 255 4.38 -13.38 12.07
CA ASP A 255 4.25 -14.59 12.91
C ASP A 255 2.85 -15.19 12.77
N VAL A 256 2.72 -16.22 11.94
CA VAL A 256 1.43 -16.86 11.63
C VAL A 256 0.82 -17.52 12.86
N LEU A 257 1.63 -18.10 13.76
CA LEU A 257 1.13 -18.75 14.97
C LEU A 257 0.61 -17.71 15.97
N LYS A 258 1.33 -16.60 16.13
CA LYS A 258 0.88 -15.48 16.95
C LYS A 258 -0.40 -14.86 16.39
N MET A 259 -0.50 -14.71 15.07
CA MET A 259 -1.71 -14.22 14.40
C MET A 259 -2.91 -15.16 14.62
N ALA A 260 -2.74 -16.47 14.44
CA ALA A 260 -3.79 -17.46 14.67
C ALA A 260 -4.29 -17.49 16.13
N THR A 261 -3.45 -17.04 17.07
CA THR A 261 -3.77 -17.02 18.51
C THR A 261 -3.98 -15.59 19.06
N ALA A 262 -4.08 -14.58 18.19
CA ALA A 262 -4.03 -13.18 18.57
C ALA A 262 -5.13 -12.77 19.57
N TYR A 263 -6.38 -13.16 19.32
CA TYR A 263 -7.50 -12.87 20.22
C TYR A 263 -7.37 -13.53 21.59
N MET A 264 -6.87 -14.77 21.66
CA MET A 264 -6.62 -15.45 22.93
C MET A 264 -5.48 -14.78 23.72
N ARG A 265 -4.47 -14.27 23.00
CA ARG A 265 -3.33 -13.57 23.59
C ARG A 265 -3.60 -12.10 23.91
N GLY A 266 -4.70 -11.54 23.42
CA GLY A 266 -5.02 -10.11 23.58
C GLY A 266 -4.03 -9.19 22.86
N VAL A 267 -3.51 -9.60 21.69
CA VAL A 267 -2.48 -8.84 20.94
C VAL A 267 -2.97 -8.37 19.57
N ASN A 268 -2.62 -7.15 19.16
CA ASN A 268 -2.99 -6.59 17.85
C ASN A 268 -2.18 -7.20 16.68
N TRP A 269 -2.60 -6.93 15.44
CA TRP A 269 -1.93 -7.45 14.23
C TRP A 269 -0.51 -6.91 14.08
N ALA A 270 -0.26 -5.64 14.43
CA ALA A 270 1.07 -5.03 14.40
C ALA A 270 2.10 -5.82 15.21
N SER A 271 1.71 -6.30 16.39
CA SER A 271 2.59 -7.12 17.24
C SER A 271 2.92 -8.49 16.64
N CYS A 272 2.18 -8.94 15.65
CA CYS A 272 2.48 -10.17 14.91
C CYS A 272 3.57 -9.94 13.86
N MET A 273 3.96 -8.70 13.58
CA MET A 273 5.11 -8.39 12.73
C MET A 273 6.40 -8.36 13.56
N LYS A 274 7.47 -8.93 13.02
CA LYS A 274 8.80 -8.93 13.65
C LYS A 274 9.89 -8.73 12.62
N PHE A 275 10.73 -7.73 12.84
CA PHE A 275 11.96 -7.51 12.07
C PHE A 275 13.08 -8.44 12.55
N GLN A 276 13.81 -9.03 11.60
CA GLN A 276 14.92 -9.98 11.82
C GLN A 276 16.22 -9.40 11.23
N PRO A 277 16.94 -8.53 11.96
CA PRO A 277 18.09 -7.81 11.42
C PRO A 277 19.23 -8.72 10.91
N GLU A 278 19.30 -9.95 11.43
CA GLU A 278 20.28 -10.98 11.07
C GLU A 278 20.03 -11.67 9.71
N GLU A 279 18.85 -11.49 9.10
CA GLU A 279 18.51 -12.10 7.82
C GLU A 279 18.74 -11.13 6.64
N ASN A 280 19.51 -11.56 5.63
CA ASN A 280 19.61 -10.85 4.36
C ASN A 280 18.27 -10.83 3.61
N THR A 281 18.07 -9.75 2.84
CA THR A 281 16.93 -9.55 1.95
C THR A 281 17.13 -10.38 0.67
N LEU A 282 16.10 -11.11 0.23
CA LEU A 282 16.10 -11.82 -1.05
C LEU A 282 15.26 -11.04 -2.07
N ILE A 283 15.81 -10.84 -3.27
CA ILE A 283 15.12 -10.18 -4.38
C ILE A 283 14.81 -11.24 -5.44
N HIS A 284 13.52 -11.49 -5.64
CA HIS A 284 13.02 -12.35 -6.68
C HIS A 284 12.80 -11.55 -7.96
N LEU A 285 13.32 -12.06 -9.07
CA LEU A 285 13.05 -11.55 -10.40
C LEU A 285 12.26 -12.60 -11.19
N ILE A 286 11.11 -12.22 -11.72
CA ILE A 286 10.16 -13.13 -12.37
C ILE A 286 9.90 -12.63 -13.79
N ASP A 287 10.10 -13.50 -14.77
CA ASP A 287 9.76 -13.21 -16.16
C ASP A 287 8.24 -13.12 -16.33
N ARG A 288 7.73 -11.96 -16.79
CA ARG A 288 6.30 -11.67 -16.92
C ARG A 288 5.60 -12.54 -17.96
N LYS A 289 6.32 -12.97 -19.00
CA LYS A 289 5.76 -13.74 -20.13
C LYS A 289 5.59 -15.21 -19.75
N THR A 290 6.54 -15.76 -19.02
CA THR A 290 6.58 -17.18 -18.67
C THR A 290 6.10 -17.48 -17.25
N GLY A 291 6.03 -16.47 -16.37
CA GLY A 291 5.73 -16.62 -14.95
C GLY A 291 6.84 -17.35 -14.17
N LYS A 292 8.02 -17.53 -14.76
CA LYS A 292 9.13 -18.25 -14.14
C LYS A 292 10.08 -17.29 -13.44
N GLN A 293 10.52 -17.67 -12.23
CA GLN A 293 11.65 -17.01 -11.59
C GLN A 293 12.92 -17.21 -12.43
N VAL A 294 13.73 -16.17 -12.55
CA VAL A 294 15.07 -16.31 -13.12
C VAL A 294 15.92 -17.23 -12.21
N GLU A 295 16.87 -17.96 -12.80
CA GLU A 295 17.69 -18.95 -12.06
C GLU A 295 18.56 -18.28 -10.99
N THR A 296 19.03 -17.06 -11.27
CA THR A 296 19.90 -16.27 -10.40
C THR A 296 19.18 -15.82 -9.13
N LYS A 297 19.82 -16.01 -7.97
CA LYS A 297 19.32 -15.51 -6.69
C LYS A 297 20.05 -14.24 -6.29
N PHE A 298 19.30 -13.16 -6.10
CA PHE A 298 19.82 -11.84 -5.75
C PHE A 298 19.60 -11.56 -4.27
N PHE A 299 20.67 -11.23 -3.55
CA PHE A 299 20.61 -10.87 -2.14
C PHE A 299 21.13 -9.45 -1.93
N THR A 300 20.68 -8.80 -0.87
CA THR A 300 21.26 -7.53 -0.40
C THR A 300 21.23 -7.53 1.13
N ASP A 301 21.93 -6.58 1.74
CA ASP A 301 21.82 -6.28 3.16
C ASP A 301 20.35 -6.17 3.62
N THR A 302 20.14 -6.44 4.90
CA THR A 302 18.88 -6.28 5.61
C THR A 302 18.31 -4.88 5.38
N MET A 303 17.05 -4.80 4.94
CA MET A 303 16.30 -3.55 4.82
C MET A 303 14.80 -3.78 4.92
N VAL A 304 14.06 -2.74 5.27
CA VAL A 304 12.59 -2.69 5.17
C VAL A 304 12.22 -1.73 4.05
N VAL A 305 11.27 -2.13 3.21
CA VAL A 305 10.74 -1.41 2.06
C VAL A 305 9.23 -1.47 2.16
N TYR A 306 8.61 -0.30 2.09
CA TYR A 306 7.17 -0.18 1.87
C TYR A 306 6.90 0.09 0.39
N HIS A 307 7.58 1.08 -0.19
CA HIS A 307 7.30 1.55 -1.55
C HIS A 307 8.45 1.30 -2.52
N HIS A 308 8.13 0.62 -3.62
CA HIS A 308 8.90 0.75 -4.86
C HIS A 308 8.60 2.12 -5.48
N VAL A 309 9.63 2.76 -6.03
CA VAL A 309 9.53 4.06 -6.71
C VAL A 309 9.24 3.82 -8.20
N ASN A 310 10.15 3.12 -8.88
CA ASN A 310 10.00 2.76 -10.29
C ASN A 310 10.93 1.58 -10.65
N ALA A 311 10.69 0.94 -11.78
CA ALA A 311 11.57 -0.07 -12.36
C ALA A 311 11.61 0.01 -13.89
N PHE A 312 12.76 -0.29 -14.51
CA PHE A 312 12.95 -0.34 -15.95
C PHE A 312 14.05 -1.34 -16.34
N GLU A 313 14.24 -1.55 -17.63
CA GLU A 313 15.28 -2.43 -18.19
C GLU A 313 16.25 -1.62 -19.05
N GLU A 314 17.55 -1.87 -18.92
CA GLU A 314 18.60 -1.22 -19.71
C GLU A 314 19.77 -2.18 -19.92
N ASP A 315 20.25 -2.34 -21.16
CA ASP A 315 21.43 -3.14 -21.52
C ASP A 315 21.52 -4.52 -20.81
N GLY A 316 20.43 -5.29 -20.80
CA GLY A 316 20.38 -6.62 -20.18
C GLY A 316 20.33 -6.63 -18.65
N HIS A 317 20.03 -5.49 -18.02
CA HIS A 317 19.84 -5.34 -16.59
C HIS A 317 18.43 -4.87 -16.27
N VAL A 318 17.92 -5.27 -15.11
CA VAL A 318 16.72 -4.70 -14.50
C VAL A 318 17.17 -3.68 -13.45
N VAL A 319 16.75 -2.43 -13.61
CA VAL A 319 17.02 -1.33 -12.68
C VAL A 319 15.75 -1.03 -11.92
N PHE A 320 15.83 -0.92 -10.60
CA PHE A 320 14.68 -0.52 -9.79
C PHE A 320 15.07 0.32 -8.58
N ASP A 321 14.20 1.25 -8.22
CA ASP A 321 14.39 2.20 -7.14
C ASP A 321 13.36 1.94 -6.03
N VAL A 322 13.80 1.99 -4.77
CA VAL A 322 12.94 1.77 -3.58
C VAL A 322 13.20 2.82 -2.51
N ILE A 323 12.21 3.08 -1.66
CA ILE A 323 12.42 3.80 -0.40
C ILE A 323 12.67 2.77 0.70
N ALA A 324 13.91 2.69 1.15
CA ALA A 324 14.39 1.70 2.10
C ALA A 324 14.66 2.31 3.48
N TYR A 325 14.44 1.51 4.51
CA TYR A 325 14.66 1.78 5.92
C TYR A 325 15.59 0.70 6.49
N ASN A 326 16.32 1.03 7.53
CA ASN A 326 17.24 0.09 8.21
C ASN A 326 16.49 -0.89 9.13
N ASP A 327 15.26 -0.55 9.55
CA ASP A 327 14.42 -1.34 10.45
C ASP A 327 12.93 -0.99 10.24
N ASN A 328 12.04 -1.55 11.08
CA ASN A 328 10.59 -1.33 11.02
C ASN A 328 10.08 -0.19 11.95
N SER A 329 10.98 0.64 12.51
CA SER A 329 10.61 1.72 13.44
C SER A 329 9.72 2.80 12.80
N LEU A 330 9.68 2.88 11.46
CA LEU A 330 8.74 3.73 10.76
C LEU A 330 7.30 3.44 11.16
N TYR A 331 6.92 2.17 11.31
CA TYR A 331 5.58 1.81 11.77
C TYR A 331 5.33 2.38 13.17
N ASP A 332 6.30 2.23 14.09
CA ASP A 332 6.16 2.73 15.46
C ASP A 332 6.03 4.26 15.55
N MET A 333 6.63 5.00 14.60
CA MET A 333 6.50 6.45 14.50
C MET A 333 5.04 6.90 14.30
N PHE A 334 4.19 6.07 13.69
CA PHE A 334 2.80 6.39 13.35
C PHE A 334 1.79 6.03 14.45
N TYR A 335 2.22 5.59 15.64
CA TYR A 335 1.35 5.60 16.81
C TYR A 335 0.95 7.05 17.14
N LEU A 336 -0.34 7.29 17.39
CA LEU A 336 -0.86 8.64 17.65
C LEU A 336 -0.21 9.31 18.86
N SER A 337 0.21 8.53 19.86
CA SER A 337 1.00 9.03 20.99
C SER A 337 2.36 9.60 20.55
N LYS A 338 3.01 8.96 19.59
CA LYS A 338 4.32 9.37 19.04
C LYS A 338 4.21 10.56 18.09
N LEU A 339 3.17 10.64 17.28
CA LEU A 339 2.92 11.80 16.42
C LEU A 339 2.64 13.10 17.22
N LYS A 340 2.11 12.97 18.45
CA LYS A 340 1.90 14.10 19.35
C LYS A 340 3.22 14.64 19.92
N GLU A 341 4.18 13.77 20.19
CA GLU A 341 5.51 14.10 20.72
C GLU A 341 6.44 14.69 19.64
N ASP A 342 6.55 16.02 19.55
CA ASP A 342 7.48 16.67 18.60
C ASP A 342 8.81 17.08 19.23
N SER A 343 9.67 16.10 19.51
CA SER A 343 11.04 16.37 19.97
C SER A 343 12.06 15.90 18.93
N GLU A 344 13.21 16.58 18.86
CA GLU A 344 14.32 16.12 18.01
C GLU A 344 14.78 14.70 18.36
N GLU A 345 14.73 14.35 19.64
CA GLU A 345 15.08 13.03 20.15
C GLU A 345 14.13 11.96 19.62
N ASN A 346 12.82 12.25 19.60
CA ASN A 346 11.82 11.37 18.98
C ASN A 346 12.10 11.21 17.48
N ARG A 347 12.38 12.30 16.75
CA ARG A 347 12.66 12.24 15.30
C ARG A 347 13.94 11.45 14.95
N LYS A 348 14.95 11.45 15.83
CA LYS A 348 16.21 10.70 15.65
C LYS A 348 16.08 9.22 16.00
N ALA A 349 15.02 8.83 16.71
CA ALA A 349 14.79 7.44 17.12
C ALA A 349 14.32 6.52 15.97
N TYR A 350 13.86 7.10 14.86
CA TYR A 350 13.29 6.36 13.74
C TYR A 350 14.25 6.26 12.56
N SER A 351 14.13 5.17 11.82
CA SER A 351 14.92 4.93 10.63
C SER A 351 14.65 5.97 9.55
N ARG A 352 15.72 6.58 9.05
CA ARG A 352 15.62 7.57 7.97
C ARG A 352 15.42 6.87 6.63
N PRO A 353 14.47 7.33 5.80
CA PRO A 353 14.28 6.79 4.47
C PRO A 353 15.51 7.08 3.60
N LYS A 354 15.92 6.08 2.82
CA LYS A 354 16.95 6.19 1.78
C LYS A 354 16.38 5.72 0.46
N CYS A 355 16.46 6.55 -0.57
CA CYS A 355 16.15 6.10 -1.92
C CYS A 355 17.34 5.30 -2.45
N LYS A 356 17.10 4.01 -2.70
CA LYS A 356 18.12 3.05 -3.11
C LYS A 356 17.81 2.53 -4.51
N ARG A 357 18.80 2.62 -5.40
CA ARG A 357 18.78 2.05 -6.75
C ARG A 357 19.51 0.72 -6.76
N PHE A 358 18.83 -0.31 -7.25
CA PHE A 358 19.38 -1.64 -7.48
C PHE A 358 19.45 -1.92 -8.97
N VAL A 359 20.45 -2.71 -9.37
CA VAL A 359 20.66 -3.13 -10.76
C VAL A 359 20.93 -4.63 -10.76
N LEU A 360 20.06 -5.40 -11.42
CA LEU A 360 20.12 -6.85 -11.47
C LEU A 360 20.48 -7.32 -12.88
N PRO A 361 21.61 -8.02 -13.08
CA PRO A 361 21.92 -8.63 -14.37
C PRO A 361 20.93 -9.78 -14.66
N VAL A 362 20.26 -9.73 -15.80
CA VAL A 362 19.21 -10.71 -16.15
C VAL A 362 19.80 -12.04 -16.63
N GLN A 363 20.93 -11.99 -17.34
CA GLN A 363 21.57 -13.17 -17.92
C GLN A 363 22.28 -14.01 -16.86
N THR A 364 22.48 -15.30 -17.15
CA THR A 364 23.21 -16.19 -16.25
C THR A 364 24.72 -16.01 -16.43
N HIS A 365 25.39 -15.52 -15.40
CA HIS A 365 26.84 -15.29 -15.41
C HIS A 365 27.59 -16.48 -14.78
N LYS A 366 27.36 -17.70 -15.28
CA LYS A 366 27.95 -18.93 -14.70
C LYS A 366 29.48 -18.91 -14.72
N GLU A 367 30.08 -18.34 -15.75
CA GLU A 367 31.54 -18.28 -15.96
C GLU A 367 32.24 -17.09 -15.29
N ALA A 368 31.51 -16.05 -14.88
CA ALA A 368 32.09 -14.89 -14.21
C ALA A 368 32.89 -15.30 -12.94
N PRO A 369 34.05 -14.70 -12.64
CA PRO A 369 34.76 -14.97 -11.39
C PRO A 369 33.96 -14.51 -10.15
N ILE A 370 34.17 -15.18 -9.02
CA ILE A 370 33.68 -14.69 -7.72
C ILE A 370 34.32 -13.32 -7.45
N GLY A 371 33.53 -12.37 -6.96
CA GLY A 371 33.94 -10.99 -6.71
C GLY A 371 33.84 -10.07 -7.94
N GLU A 372 33.52 -10.60 -9.13
CA GLU A 372 33.25 -9.76 -10.29
C GLU A 372 31.96 -8.95 -10.09
N ASP A 373 32.02 -7.67 -10.42
CA ASP A 373 30.86 -6.81 -10.55
C ASP A 373 30.22 -6.96 -11.93
N LEU A 374 28.98 -7.41 -11.94
CA LEU A 374 28.24 -7.70 -13.15
C LEU A 374 27.49 -6.48 -13.69
N VAL A 375 27.39 -5.38 -12.94
CA VAL A 375 26.77 -4.15 -13.43
C VAL A 375 27.71 -3.45 -14.40
N LYS A 376 27.26 -3.24 -15.63
CA LYS A 376 28.01 -2.53 -16.68
C LYS A 376 27.43 -1.16 -17.05
N LEU A 377 26.36 -0.74 -16.38
CA LEU A 377 25.69 0.55 -16.62
C LEU A 377 26.52 1.71 -16.07
N THR A 378 26.73 2.76 -16.86
CA THR A 378 27.64 3.87 -16.52
C THR A 378 26.99 5.01 -15.73
N PHE A 379 25.65 5.08 -15.70
CA PHE A 379 24.90 6.15 -15.03
C PHE A 379 24.63 5.91 -13.55
N THR A 380 25.07 4.78 -13.00
CA THR A 380 24.76 4.34 -11.63
C THR A 380 25.99 3.77 -10.97
N THR A 381 26.10 3.96 -9.66
CA THR A 381 27.13 3.37 -8.81
C THR A 381 26.71 2.04 -8.17
N ALA A 382 25.50 1.55 -8.48
CA ALA A 382 25.00 0.27 -7.98
C ALA A 382 25.82 -0.90 -8.54
N ARG A 383 25.95 -1.96 -7.76
CA ARG A 383 26.79 -3.11 -8.08
C ARG A 383 26.04 -4.42 -7.87
N ALA A 384 26.42 -5.45 -8.63
CA ALA A 384 25.88 -6.80 -8.52
C ALA A 384 27.04 -7.78 -8.53
N VAL A 385 27.54 -8.10 -7.34
CA VAL A 385 28.79 -8.83 -7.16
C VAL A 385 28.52 -10.32 -7.08
N LYS A 386 29.22 -11.12 -7.90
CA LYS A 386 29.07 -12.57 -7.86
C LYS A 386 29.69 -13.17 -6.59
N GLU A 387 28.92 -13.99 -5.89
CA GLU A 387 29.35 -14.77 -4.74
C GLU A 387 29.46 -16.27 -5.04
N LYS A 388 29.83 -17.05 -4.02
CA LYS A 388 29.82 -18.51 -4.07
C LYS A 388 28.41 -19.04 -4.38
N GLU A 389 28.34 -20.27 -4.89
CA GLU A 389 27.07 -20.97 -5.17
C GLU A 389 26.16 -20.25 -6.19
N GLY A 390 26.72 -19.35 -7.01
CA GLY A 390 25.97 -18.62 -8.04
C GLY A 390 25.02 -17.55 -7.50
N LYS A 391 25.14 -17.18 -6.22
CA LYS A 391 24.41 -16.05 -5.63
C LYS A 391 25.00 -14.74 -6.11
N ILE A 392 24.16 -13.72 -6.25
CA ILE A 392 24.59 -12.35 -6.58
C ILE A 392 24.25 -11.44 -5.40
N PHE A 393 25.25 -10.77 -4.85
CA PHE A 393 25.06 -9.78 -3.80
C PHE A 393 24.97 -8.38 -4.42
N CYS A 394 23.83 -7.73 -4.23
CA CYS A 394 23.48 -6.46 -4.83
C CYS A 394 23.80 -5.34 -3.83
N GLN A 395 24.66 -4.42 -4.23
CA GLN A 395 24.99 -3.23 -3.45
C GLN A 395 24.28 -2.04 -4.11
N PRO A 396 23.27 -1.45 -3.46
CA PRO A 396 22.52 -0.37 -4.07
C PRO A 396 23.30 0.94 -4.08
N GLU A 397 23.05 1.76 -5.10
CA GLU A 397 23.38 3.17 -5.08
C GLU A 397 22.36 3.91 -4.20
N VAL A 398 22.83 4.79 -3.31
CA VAL A 398 21.94 5.68 -2.56
C VAL A 398 21.77 6.97 -3.35
N LEU A 399 20.60 7.15 -3.96
CA LEU A 399 20.29 8.33 -4.78
C LEU A 399 20.14 9.59 -3.93
N PHE A 400 19.50 9.45 -2.76
CA PHE A 400 19.38 10.50 -1.76
C PHE A 400 19.00 9.92 -0.39
N GLU A 401 19.34 10.65 0.68
CA GLU A 401 18.94 10.36 2.07
C GLU A 401 17.97 11.45 2.56
N GLY A 402 16.81 11.03 3.08
CA GLY A 402 15.68 11.92 3.39
C GLY A 402 14.58 11.86 2.33
N VAL A 403 13.46 12.55 2.57
CA VAL A 403 12.33 12.63 1.61
C VAL A 403 11.86 14.07 1.51
N VAL A 404 11.47 14.49 0.31
CA VAL A 404 10.62 15.67 0.09
C VAL A 404 9.18 15.17 0.06
N LEU A 405 8.44 15.41 1.14
CA LEU A 405 7.01 15.16 1.21
C LEU A 405 6.30 16.48 0.88
N ALA A 406 5.43 16.50 -0.12
CA ALA A 406 4.60 17.67 -0.41
C ALA A 406 3.09 17.33 -0.31
N PRO A 407 2.57 17.01 0.89
CA PRO A 407 1.15 17.17 1.15
C PRO A 407 0.87 18.66 1.35
N VAL A 408 -0.09 19.20 0.61
CA VAL A 408 -0.41 20.62 0.68
C VAL A 408 -1.62 20.84 1.57
N ILE A 409 -1.44 20.51 2.84
CA ILE A 409 -2.40 20.79 3.90
C ILE A 409 -1.84 21.95 4.69
N SER A 410 -2.61 23.03 4.83
CA SER A 410 -2.16 24.16 5.62
C SER A 410 -2.32 23.81 7.10
N ALA A 411 -1.23 23.71 7.84
CA ALA A 411 -1.28 23.60 9.30
C ALA A 411 -1.74 24.90 10.00
N ASP A 412 -2.03 25.94 9.21
CA ASP A 412 -2.52 27.24 9.68
C ASP A 412 -4.05 27.27 9.53
N SER A 413 -4.76 27.26 10.66
CA SER A 413 -6.23 27.33 10.70
C SER A 413 -6.79 28.64 10.15
N GLN A 414 -5.95 29.63 9.82
CA GLN A 414 -6.34 30.87 9.14
C GLN A 414 -6.18 30.79 7.61
N LYS A 415 -5.69 29.67 7.06
CA LYS A 415 -5.50 29.47 5.61
C LYS A 415 -6.30 28.27 5.15
N SER A 416 -7.13 28.47 4.12
CA SER A 416 -7.86 27.40 3.46
C SER A 416 -6.90 26.31 2.98
N ASN A 417 -7.30 25.06 3.17
CA ASN A 417 -6.60 23.92 2.60
C ASN A 417 -6.73 23.93 1.08
N PHE A 418 -5.78 23.35 0.33
CA PHE A 418 -5.80 23.47 -1.12
C PHE A 418 -5.17 22.30 -1.85
N LEU A 419 -5.71 22.00 -3.04
CA LEU A 419 -5.02 21.17 -4.03
C LEU A 419 -4.00 22.04 -4.77
N LEU A 420 -2.73 21.64 -4.78
CA LEU A 420 -1.66 22.34 -5.50
C LEU A 420 -1.39 21.66 -6.85
N VAL A 421 -1.22 22.47 -7.90
CA VAL A 421 -0.83 22.03 -9.23
C VAL A 421 0.50 22.66 -9.60
N LEU A 422 1.51 21.81 -9.81
CA LEU A 422 2.87 22.20 -10.16
C LEU A 422 3.20 21.76 -11.59
N ASP A 423 4.03 22.54 -12.28
CA ASP A 423 4.69 22.11 -13.50
C ASP A 423 5.70 21.01 -13.17
N ALA A 424 5.56 19.82 -13.76
CA ALA A 424 6.39 18.67 -13.39
C ALA A 424 7.88 18.86 -13.71
N ARG A 425 8.23 19.69 -14.72
CA ARG A 425 9.62 19.91 -15.12
C ARG A 425 10.33 20.91 -14.21
N SER A 426 9.68 22.03 -13.90
CA SER A 426 10.26 23.14 -13.15
C SER A 426 9.90 23.14 -11.66
N PHE A 427 8.92 22.33 -11.26
CA PHE A 427 8.32 22.29 -9.92
C PHE A 427 7.73 23.63 -9.46
N LYS A 428 7.47 24.55 -10.40
CA LYS A 428 6.84 25.84 -10.14
C LYS A 428 5.32 25.69 -10.07
N GLU A 429 4.71 26.48 -9.21
CA GLU A 429 3.25 26.51 -9.08
C GLU A 429 2.58 27.07 -10.34
N ILE A 430 1.61 26.31 -10.85
CA ILE A 430 0.74 26.69 -11.95
C ILE A 430 -0.58 27.25 -11.41
N ALA A 431 -1.17 26.52 -10.45
CA ALA A 431 -2.44 26.87 -9.85
C ALA A 431 -2.60 26.20 -8.48
N ARG A 432 -3.56 26.69 -7.71
CA ARG A 432 -4.09 26.03 -6.51
C ARG A 432 -5.61 26.12 -6.46
N ALA A 433 -6.27 25.11 -5.93
CA ALA A 433 -7.71 25.11 -5.69
C ALA A 433 -7.96 25.07 -4.18
N CYS A 434 -8.35 26.21 -3.61
CA CYS A 434 -8.62 26.39 -2.19
C CYS A 434 -10.03 25.90 -1.83
N VAL A 435 -10.13 25.04 -0.82
CA VAL A 435 -11.39 24.51 -0.30
C VAL A 435 -11.62 25.04 1.10
N ASP A 436 -12.85 25.50 1.37
CA ASP A 436 -13.25 26.06 2.66
C ASP A 436 -13.70 24.95 3.63
N THR A 437 -12.80 24.00 3.87
CA THR A 437 -13.00 22.88 4.79
C THR A 437 -11.65 22.36 5.29
N ASP A 438 -11.68 21.66 6.43
CA ASP A 438 -10.56 20.86 6.89
C ASP A 438 -10.26 19.74 5.89
N LEU A 439 -9.01 19.65 5.45
CA LEU A 439 -8.45 18.48 4.76
C LEU A 439 -7.56 17.72 5.75
N HIS A 440 -7.61 16.40 5.67
CA HIS A 440 -6.76 15.55 6.50
C HIS A 440 -5.58 14.99 5.71
N VAL A 441 -4.48 14.68 6.40
CA VAL A 441 -3.39 13.92 5.81
C VAL A 441 -3.97 12.58 5.38
N ASP A 442 -3.87 12.30 4.10
CA ASP A 442 -4.29 11.06 3.48
C ASP A 442 -3.06 10.23 3.05
N MET A 443 -3.28 9.09 2.41
CA MET A 443 -2.20 8.18 1.99
C MET A 443 -2.03 8.20 0.46
N HIS A 444 -2.88 7.46 -0.24
CA HIS A 444 -2.74 7.22 -1.67
C HIS A 444 -3.97 7.67 -2.44
N GLY A 445 -3.87 7.64 -3.76
CA GLY A 445 -4.93 8.13 -4.64
C GLY A 445 -4.73 7.72 -6.08
N HIS A 446 -5.73 8.03 -6.89
CA HIS A 446 -5.79 7.70 -8.30
C HIS A 446 -6.42 8.85 -9.08
N PHE A 447 -5.86 9.23 -10.22
CA PHE A 447 -6.47 10.22 -11.11
C PHE A 447 -7.20 9.52 -12.24
N ILE A 448 -8.48 9.82 -12.41
CA ILE A 448 -9.33 9.31 -13.48
C ILE A 448 -9.42 10.40 -14.56
N PRO A 449 -8.71 10.28 -15.68
CA PRO A 449 -8.80 11.26 -16.75
C PRO A 449 -10.18 11.19 -17.43
N GLN A 450 -10.74 12.35 -17.74
CA GLN A 450 -11.87 12.47 -18.64
C GLN A 450 -11.32 12.75 -20.04
N TYR A 451 -11.28 11.73 -20.89
CA TYR A 451 -10.89 11.89 -22.29
C TYR A 451 -12.04 12.57 -23.04
N ASN A 452 -11.73 13.68 -23.73
CA ASN A 452 -12.66 14.36 -24.64
C ASN A 452 -12.75 13.65 -25.99
#